data_AF-A0A968ZEK3-F1
#
_entry.id   AF-A0A968ZEK3-F1
#
_cell.length_a   1.000
_cell.length_b   1.000
_cell.length_c   1.000
_cell.angle_alpha   90.00
_cell.angle_beta   90.00
_cell.angle_gamma   90.00
#
_symmetry.space_group_name_H-M   'P 1'
#
loop_
_entity.id
_entity.type
_entity.pdbx_description
1 polymer ?
#
loop_
_entity_poly.entity_id
_entity_poly.type
_entity_poly.pdbx_seq_one_letter_code
_entity_poly.pdbx_strand_id
1 'polypeptide(L)' 'MENKENKPYGFKEYFQLSEVLGYFFRKRDPNRPSNINLRMMHGVNRISIIVFLLGVIYLVAKRFF' A
#
# COMPACT_ATOMS: atom_id res chain seq x y z
N MET A 1 -22.28 -23.41 -15.30
CA MET A 1 -22.33 -21.92 -15.26
C MET A 1 -22.38 -21.55 -13.78
N GLU A 2 -21.23 -21.28 -13.18
CA GLU A 2 -21.14 -20.98 -11.74
C GLU A 2 -21.34 -19.47 -11.54
N ASN A 3 -22.35 -19.12 -10.75
CA ASN A 3 -22.78 -17.75 -10.50
C ASN A 3 -21.78 -17.05 -9.57
N LYS A 4 -20.91 -16.20 -10.13
CA LYS A 4 -20.04 -15.33 -9.33
C LYS A 4 -20.87 -14.14 -8.82
N GLU A 5 -21.36 -14.29 -7.60
CA GLU A 5 -21.97 -13.22 -6.81
C GLU A 5 -20.99 -12.04 -6.70
N ASN A 6 -21.32 -10.91 -7.35
CA ASN A 6 -20.60 -9.65 -7.23
C ASN A 6 -20.89 -9.06 -5.85
N LYS A 7 -20.03 -9.32 -4.86
CA LYS A 7 -20.12 -8.63 -3.58
C LYS A 7 -19.67 -7.17 -3.78
N PRO A 8 -20.44 -6.18 -3.30
CA PRO A 8 -19.99 -4.80 -3.36
C PRO A 8 -18.69 -4.69 -2.58
N TYR A 9 -17.64 -4.17 -3.23
CA TYR A 9 -16.34 -3.89 -2.64
C TYR A 9 -16.52 -2.85 -1.53
N GLY A 10 -16.91 -3.33 -0.35
CA GLY A 10 -17.26 -2.53 0.79
C GLY A 10 -16.01 -2.03 1.48
N PHE A 11 -16.16 -0.97 2.28
CA PHE A 11 -15.13 -0.33 3.10
C PHE A 11 -14.19 -1.27 3.89
N LYS A 12 -14.55 -2.56 4.03
CA LYS A 12 -13.73 -3.64 4.58
C LYS A 12 -12.42 -3.86 3.79
N GLU A 13 -12.40 -3.74 2.46
CA GLU A 13 -11.16 -3.82 1.66
C GLU A 13 -10.16 -2.69 2.01
N TYR A 14 -10.64 -1.48 2.28
CA TYR A 14 -9.77 -0.37 2.68
C TYR A 14 -9.16 -0.59 4.07
N PHE A 15 -9.88 -1.26 4.98
CA PHE A 15 -9.34 -1.68 6.27
C PHE A 15 -8.40 -2.89 6.16
N GLN A 16 -8.38 -3.66 5.06
CA GLN A 16 -7.31 -4.63 4.78
C GLN A 16 -5.95 -3.94 4.60
N LEU A 17 -5.91 -2.60 4.36
CA LEU A 17 -4.67 -1.82 4.43
C LEU A 17 -4.06 -1.82 5.85
N SER A 18 -4.88 -2.02 6.90
CA SER A 18 -4.39 -2.19 8.27
C SER A 18 -3.62 -3.51 8.42
N GLU A 19 -4.00 -4.53 7.68
CA GLU A 19 -3.31 -5.82 7.67
C GLU A 19 -1.91 -5.68 7.06
N VAL A 20 -1.75 -4.89 5.99
CA VAL A 20 -0.40 -4.58 5.43
C VAL A 20 0.43 -3.68 6.35
N LEU A 21 -0.16 -2.78 7.13
CA LEU A 21 0.58 -2.12 8.22
C LEU A 21 1.12 -3.15 9.21
N GLY A 22 0.29 -4.13 9.61
CA GLY A 22 0.71 -5.28 10.40
C GLY A 22 1.87 -6.06 9.76
N TYR A 23 1.89 -6.24 8.43
CA TYR A 23 3.00 -6.85 7.70
C TYR A 23 4.30 -6.02 7.74
N PHE A 24 4.23 -4.69 7.75
CA PHE A 24 5.41 -3.83 7.90
C PHE A 24 6.00 -3.89 9.32
N PHE A 25 5.16 -4.11 10.34
CA PHE A 25 5.57 -4.29 11.74
C PHE A 25 5.89 -5.76 12.11
N ARG A 26 5.55 -6.72 11.25
CA ARG A 26 5.88 -8.15 11.45
C ARG A 26 7.38 -8.35 11.20
N LYS A 27 8.07 -8.97 12.16
CA LYS A 27 9.50 -9.31 12.06
C LYS A 27 9.79 -9.98 10.71
N ARG A 28 10.83 -9.51 10.02
CA ARG A 28 11.34 -10.13 8.78
C ARG A 28 11.71 -11.58 9.08
N ASP A 29 11.01 -12.49 8.42
CA ASP A 29 11.33 -13.90 8.40
C ASP A 29 12.65 -14.09 7.63
N PRO A 30 13.73 -14.57 8.27
CA PRO A 30 15.07 -14.61 7.69
C PRO A 30 15.23 -15.65 6.56
N ASN A 31 14.28 -16.58 6.38
CA ASN A 31 14.38 -17.67 5.41
C ASN A 31 13.74 -17.37 4.03
N ARG A 32 13.37 -16.12 3.73
CA ARG A 32 12.72 -15.79 2.46
C ARG A 32 13.75 -15.52 1.35
N PRO A 33 13.59 -16.11 0.15
CA PRO A 33 14.46 -15.81 -0.98
C PRO A 33 14.33 -14.33 -1.33
N SER A 34 15.43 -13.59 -1.21
CA SER A 34 15.49 -12.16 -1.50
C SER A 34 15.50 -11.93 -3.01
N ASN A 35 14.36 -12.13 -3.66
CA ASN A 35 14.18 -11.79 -5.07
C ASN A 35 14.23 -10.26 -5.21
N ILE A 36 15.34 -9.75 -5.78
CA ILE A 36 15.56 -8.31 -6.02
C ILE A 36 14.38 -7.72 -6.81
N ASN A 37 13.78 -8.48 -7.73
CA ASN A 37 12.60 -8.09 -8.51
C ASN A 37 11.40 -7.71 -7.61
N LEU A 38 11.11 -8.46 -6.55
CA LEU A 38 10.05 -8.12 -5.59
C LEU A 38 10.41 -6.87 -4.76
N ARG A 39 11.68 -6.70 -4.40
CA ARG A 39 12.16 -5.53 -3.66
C ARG A 39 12.08 -4.26 -4.50
N MET A 40 12.38 -4.35 -5.80
CA MET A 40 12.26 -3.24 -6.75
C MET A 40 10.80 -2.87 -7.00
N MET A 41 9.93 -3.87 -7.20
CA MET A 41 8.49 -3.65 -7.36
C MET A 41 7.87 -2.96 -6.14
N HIS A 42 8.29 -3.33 -4.93
CA HIS A 42 7.85 -2.68 -3.70
C HIS A 42 8.50 -1.30 -3.47
N GLY A 43 9.74 -1.12 -3.93
CA GLY A 43 10.46 0.15 -3.88
C GLY A 43 9.78 1.24 -4.71
N VAL A 44 9.46 0.93 -5.98
CA VAL A 44 8.75 1.85 -6.88
C VAL A 44 7.40 2.25 -6.29
N ASN A 45 6.62 1.28 -5.80
CA ASN A 45 5.32 1.55 -5.16
C ASN A 45 5.44 2.46 -3.93
N ARG A 46 6.50 2.28 -3.10
CA ARG A 46 6.75 3.13 -1.93
C ARG A 46 7.11 4.57 -2.34
N ILE A 47 7.90 4.73 -3.40
CA ILE A 47 8.28 6.06 -3.93
C ILE A 47 7.04 6.80 -4.44
N SER A 48 6.13 6.12 -5.14
CA SER A 48 4.88 6.73 -5.62
C SER A 48 4.05 7.33 -4.49
N ILE A 49 3.90 6.63 -3.36
CA ILE A 49 3.17 7.13 -2.19
C ILE A 49 3.87 8.35 -1.57
N ILE A 50 5.20 8.35 -1.49
CA ILE A 50 5.97 9.46 -0.94
C ILE A 50 5.81 10.72 -1.79
N VAL A 51 5.99 10.62 -3.12
CA VAL A 51 5.85 11.76 -4.03
C VAL A 51 4.42 12.31 -4.01
N PHE A 52 3.43 11.42 -3.97
CA PHE A 52 2.03 11.80 -3.85
C PHE A 52 1.76 12.57 -2.55
N LEU A 53 2.21 12.05 -1.41
CA LEU A 53 2.06 12.71 -0.10
C LEU A 53 2.75 14.07 -0.07
N LEU A 54 3.95 14.19 -0.62
CA LEU A 54 4.65 15.48 -0.71
C LEU A 54 3.85 16.50 -1.54
N GLY A 55 3.27 16.07 -2.67
CA GLY A 55 2.40 16.92 -3.49
C GLY A 55 1.14 17.37 -2.76
N VAL A 56 0.48 16.46 -2.04
CA VAL A 56 -0.69 16.76 -1.20
C VAL A 56 -0.33 17.74 -0.08
N ILE A 57 0.76 17.49 0.65
CA ILE A 57 1.26 18.38 1.70
C ILE A 57 1.58 19.76 1.13
N TYR A 58 2.24 19.84 -0.02
CA TYR A 58 2.53 21.11 -0.69
C TYR A 58 1.25 21.86 -1.09
N LEU A 59 0.26 21.17 -1.66
CA LEU A 59 -1.02 21.76 -2.03
C LEU A 59 -1.78 22.30 -0.81
N VAL A 60 -1.81 21.51 0.27
CA VAL A 60 -2.43 21.90 1.55
C VAL A 60 -1.68 23.09 2.15
N ALA A 61 -0.35 23.01 2.25
CA ALA A 61 0.47 24.11 2.75
C ALA A 61 0.22 25.39 1.96
N LYS A 62 0.25 25.35 0.62
CA LYS A 62 -0.05 26.49 -0.27
C LYS A 62 -1.50 27.01 -0.14
N ARG A 63 -2.44 26.17 0.29
CA ARG A 63 -3.84 26.55 0.47
C ARG A 63 -4.06 27.29 1.80
N PHE A 64 -3.28 26.94 2.83
CA PHE A 64 -3.43 27.46 4.20
C PHE A 64 -2.38 28.52 4.59
N PHE A 65 -1.21 28.56 3.93
CA PHE A 65 -0.21 29.63 3.97
C PHE A 65 -0.25 30.43 2.68
#